data_AF-K1S7L7-F1
#
_entry.id   AF-K1S7L7-F1
#
_cell.length_a   1.000
_cell.length_b   1.000
_cell.length_c   1.000
_cell.angle_alpha   90.00
_cell.angle_beta   90.00
_cell.angle_gamma   90.00
#
_symmetry.space_group_name_H-M   'P 1'
#
loop_
_entity.id
_entity.type
_entity.pdbx_description
1 polymer ?
#
loop_
_entity_poly.entity_id
_entity_poly.type
_entity_poly.pdbx_seq_one_letter_code
_entity_poly.pdbx_strand_id
1 'polypeptide(L)' 'KFKIEVDCANCAAKIEDAVKKLPGVNSASVSFMAQKMVLDVDDDKFDAVLKDVVKTAKRVEPDFEIEL' A
#
# COMPACT_ATOMS: atom_id res chain seq x y z
N LYS A 1 2.13 9.81 2.33
CA LYS A 1 3.34 8.93 2.39
C LYS A 1 3.32 8.26 3.74
N PHE A 2 3.51 6.95 3.80
CA PHE A 2 3.33 6.14 4.99
C PHE A 2 4.59 5.32 5.23
N LYS A 3 4.95 5.17 6.50
CA LYS A 3 5.91 4.14 6.90
C LYS A 3 5.15 2.81 6.91
N ILE A 4 5.80 1.76 6.42
CA ILE A 4 5.22 0.42 6.33
C ILE A 4 6.18 -0.59 6.94
N GLU A 5 5.68 -1.79 7.22
CA GLU A 5 6.50 -2.96 7.54
C GLU A 5 6.15 -4.10 6.58
N VAL A 6 7.16 -4.62 5.87
CA VAL A 6 7.06 -5.79 4.99
C VAL A 6 8.42 -6.46 4.91
N ASP A 7 8.45 -7.77 5.13
CA ASP A 7 9.70 -8.55 5.27
C ASP A 7 10.18 -9.22 3.97
N CYS A 8 9.41 -9.08 2.90
CA CYS A 8 9.71 -9.73 1.64
C CYS A 8 9.69 -8.73 0.47
N ALA A 9 10.82 -8.55 -0.20
CA ALA A 9 10.93 -7.66 -1.36
C ALA A 9 9.96 -8.04 -2.50
N ASN A 10 9.72 -9.33 -2.72
CA ASN A 10 8.75 -9.81 -3.70
C ASN A 10 7.30 -9.50 -3.27
N CYS A 11 6.99 -9.62 -1.98
CA CYS A 11 5.69 -9.21 -1.46
C CYS A 11 5.51 -7.70 -1.61
N ALA A 12 6.52 -6.89 -1.32
CA ALA A 12 6.49 -5.45 -1.53
C ALA A 12 6.15 -5.07 -2.98
N ALA A 13 6.79 -5.71 -3.97
CA ALA A 13 6.46 -5.51 -5.38
C ALA A 13 5.02 -5.93 -5.73
N LYS A 14 4.57 -7.09 -5.24
CA LYS A 14 3.18 -7.55 -5.43
C LYS A 14 2.15 -6.63 -4.77
N ILE A 15 2.46 -6.09 -3.60
CA ILE A 15 1.62 -5.11 -2.88
C ILE A 15 1.52 -3.84 -3.73
N GLU A 16 2.63 -3.30 -4.22
CA GLU A 16 2.64 -2.13 -5.10
C GLU A 16 1.73 -2.35 -6.32
N ASP A 17 1.91 -3.48 -7.01
CA ASP A 17 1.12 -3.82 -8.21
C ASP A 17 -0.36 -4.04 -7.91
N ALA A 18 -0.70 -4.62 -6.77
CA ALA A 18 -2.08 -4.84 -6.36
C ALA A 18 -2.76 -3.53 -5.97
N VAL A 19 -2.06 -2.66 -5.24
CA VAL A 19 -2.57 -1.37 -4.78
C VAL A 19 -2.78 -0.41 -5.96
N LYS A 20 -1.87 -0.37 -6.94
CA LYS A 20 -2.05 0.42 -8.18
C LYS A 20 -3.33 0.08 -8.96
N LYS A 21 -3.89 -1.13 -8.76
CA LYS A 21 -5.11 -1.59 -9.45
C LYS A 21 -6.38 -1.29 -8.67
N LEU A 22 -6.28 -0.73 -7.46
CA LEU A 22 -7.46 -0.39 -6.67
C LEU A 22 -8.18 0.82 -7.26
N PRO A 23 -9.52 0.78 -7.36
CA PRO A 23 -10.31 1.95 -7.72
C PRO A 23 -10.01 3.13 -6.77
N GLY A 24 -9.78 4.32 -7.33
CA GLY A 24 -9.46 5.52 -6.58
C GLY A 24 -7.97 5.73 -6.27
N VAL A 25 -7.09 4.77 -6.60
CA VAL A 25 -5.64 4.98 -6.55
C VAL A 25 -5.16 5.56 -7.88
N ASN A 26 -4.65 6.80 -7.85
CA ASN A 26 -4.04 7.45 -9.01
C ASN A 26 -2.62 6.93 -9.24
N SER A 27 -1.85 6.79 -8.16
CA SER A 27 -0.55 6.12 -8.19
C SER A 27 -0.19 5.54 -6.83
N ALA A 28 0.67 4.51 -6.85
CA ALA A 28 1.26 3.94 -5.65
C ALA A 28 2.70 3.52 -5.91
N SER A 29 3.57 3.67 -4.91
CA SER A 29 4.91 3.13 -4.93
C SER A 29 5.30 2.61 -3.54
N VAL A 30 6.00 1.49 -3.51
CA VAL A 30 6.51 0.82 -2.32
C VAL A 30 8.02 0.71 -2.44
N SER A 31 8.72 1.19 -1.41
CA SER A 31 10.15 0.97 -1.26
C SER A 31 10.39 0.00 -0.12
N PHE A 32 10.74 -1.25 -0.44
CA PHE A 32 11.15 -2.26 0.54
C PHE A 32 12.38 -1.81 1.32
N MET A 33 13.40 -1.26 0.64
CA MET A 33 14.62 -0.79 1.30
C MET A 33 14.35 0.37 2.27
N ALA A 34 13.43 1.27 1.94
CA ALA A 34 13.10 2.41 2.78
C ALA A 34 11.93 2.16 3.75
N GLN A 35 11.29 0.98 3.67
CA GLN A 35 10.08 0.63 4.42
C GLN A 35 9.02 1.74 4.34
N LYS A 36 8.71 2.15 3.11
CA LYS A 36 7.76 3.26 2.83
C LYS A 36 6.82 2.95 1.69
N MET A 37 5.59 3.45 1.80
CA MET A 37 4.60 3.50 0.73
C MET A 37 4.22 4.96 0.43
N VAL A 38 4.17 5.32 -0.86
CA VAL A 38 3.63 6.59 -1.35
C VAL A 38 2.33 6.27 -2.07
N LEU A 39 1.26 6.98 -1.73
CA LEU A 39 -0.05 6.87 -2.36
C LEU A 39 -0.47 8.25 -2.86
N ASP A 40 -1.07 8.27 -4.03
CA ASP A 40 -1.77 9.40 -4.62
C ASP A 40 -3.23 8.96 -4.85
N VAL A 41 -4.15 9.64 -4.18
CA VAL A 41 -5.57 9.30 -4.04
C VAL A 41 -6.34 10.61 -3.88
N ASP A 42 -7.55 10.69 -4.42
CA ASP A 42 -8.42 11.86 -4.24
C ASP A 42 -8.81 12.03 -2.76
N ASP A 43 -8.74 13.26 -2.24
CA ASP A 43 -9.00 13.59 -0.82
C ASP A 43 -10.38 13.12 -0.34
N ASP A 44 -11.41 13.21 -1.18
CA ASP A 44 -12.80 12.84 -0.85
C ASP A 44 -13.00 11.32 -0.68
N LYS A 45 -12.05 10.50 -1.16
CA LYS A 45 -12.09 9.03 -1.10
C LYS A 45 -10.97 8.44 -0.26
N PHE A 46 -10.08 9.28 0.28
CA PHE A 46 -8.84 8.86 0.93
C PHE A 46 -9.07 7.77 1.99
N ASP A 47 -9.98 7.99 2.95
CA ASP A 47 -10.25 7.04 4.05
C ASP A 47 -10.80 5.70 3.57
N ALA A 48 -11.63 5.71 2.53
CA ALA A 48 -12.21 4.49 1.96
C ALA A 48 -11.13 3.69 1.21
N VAL A 49 -10.37 4.37 0.35
CA VAL A 49 -9.29 3.77 -0.42
C VAL A 49 -8.19 3.24 0.50
N LEU A 50 -7.83 3.97 1.56
CA LEU A 50 -6.80 3.55 2.51
C LEU A 50 -7.17 2.23 3.19
N LYS A 51 -8.43 2.03 3.57
CA LYS A 51 -8.90 0.73 4.12
C LYS A 51 -8.73 -0.40 3.12
N ASP A 52 -9.04 -0.17 1.85
CA ASP A 52 -8.88 -1.16 0.79
C ASP A 52 -7.40 -1.45 0.48
N VAL A 53 -6.54 -0.43 0.58
CA VAL A 53 -5.08 -0.57 0.49
C VAL A 53 -4.57 -1.52 1.57
N VAL A 54 -4.90 -1.27 2.84
CA VAL A 54 -4.46 -2.13 3.95
C VAL A 54 -4.96 -3.56 3.78
N LYS A 55 -6.24 -3.73 3.44
CA LYS A 55 -6.82 -5.05 3.20
C LYS A 55 -6.17 -5.78 2.03
N THR A 56 -5.78 -5.06 0.99
CA THR A 56 -5.12 -5.64 -0.19
C THR A 56 -3.68 -6.01 0.12
N ALA A 57 -2.94 -5.16 0.82
CA ALA A 57 -1.58 -5.46 1.25
C ALA A 57 -1.54 -6.70 2.16
N LYS A 58 -2.45 -6.79 3.14
CA LYS A 58 -2.58 -7.94 4.04
C LYS A 58 -3.00 -9.26 3.36
N ARG A 59 -3.58 -9.20 2.16
CA ARG A 59 -3.85 -10.42 1.36
C ARG A 59 -2.58 -10.96 0.69
N VAL A 60 -1.60 -10.09 0.43
CA VAL A 60 -0.31 -10.47 -0.16
C VAL A 60 0.68 -10.88 0.92
N GLU A 61 0.74 -10.10 2.01
CA GLU A 61 1.60 -10.32 3.18
C GLU A 61 0.76 -10.14 4.45
N PRO A 62 0.33 -11.22 5.14
CA PRO A 62 -0.55 -11.13 6.31
C PRO A 62 -0.04 -10.23 7.43
N ASP A 63 1.29 -10.17 7.59
CA ASP A 63 1.97 -9.39 8.62
C ASP A 63 2.30 -7.95 8.19
N PHE A 64 1.78 -7.52 7.03
CA PHE A 64 1.98 -6.14 6.57
C PHE A 64 1.42 -5.11 7.56
N GLU A 65 2.24 -4.13 7.93
CA GLU A 65 1.84 -2.99 8.76
C GLU A 65 2.00 -1.65 8.03
N ILE A 66 1.20 -0.66 8.44
CA ILE A 66 1.26 0.72 7.95
C ILE A 66 1.00 1.68 9.11
N GLU A 67 1.86 2.68 9.26
CA GLU A 67 1.69 3.75 10.24
C GLU A 67 0.81 4.86 9.64
N LEU A 68 -0.31 5.16 10.32
CA LEU A 68 -1.30 6.17 9.93
C LEU A 68 -1.03 7.53 10.57
#